data_AF-A0A3E1ECR8-F1
#
_entry.id   AF-A0A3E1ECR8-F1
#
_cell.length_a   1.000
_cell.length_b   1.000
_cell.length_c   1.000
_cell.angle_alpha   90.00
_cell.angle_beta   90.00
_cell.angle_gamma   90.00
#
_symmetry.space_group_name_H-M   'P 1'
#
loop_
_entity.id
_entity.type
_entity.pdbx_description
1 polymer ?
#
loop_
_entity_poly.entity_id
_entity_poly.type
_entity_poly.pdbx_seq_one_letter_code
_entity_poly.pdbx_strand_id
1 'polypeptide(L)'
;MGEAGVEVPGSWGDSAEGRAGVDLEWIRRFKSAELDGLVKEALEHNPDLKVAAARRDQAASLVNAAAAQGLPQIEGTAGGTKTSRNFIGFPFGRTGGDGGGGGEPTVTPFEVTTYTTGLNLQWEIDLWGRIRAGTAAAVAGAEAADMEYRAARAS
;
A
#
# COMPACT_ATOMS: atom_id res chain seq x y z
N MET A 1 -25.86 -1.34 -4.66
CA MET A 1 -25.72 -1.17 -3.20
C MET A 1 -27.11 -1.25 -2.61
N GLY A 2 -27.41 -2.28 -1.82
CA GLY A 2 -28.61 -2.24 -0.99
C GLY A 2 -28.34 -1.25 0.12
N GLU A 3 -29.18 -0.21 0.24
CA GLU A 3 -29.15 0.66 1.41
C GLU A 3 -29.31 -0.22 2.65
N ALA A 4 -28.49 0.02 3.69
CA ALA A 4 -28.73 -0.60 4.98
C ALA A 4 -30.19 -0.31 5.35
N GLY A 5 -30.99 -1.35 5.59
CA GLY A 5 -32.45 -1.26 5.81
C GLY A 5 -32.81 -0.56 7.12
N VAL A 6 -32.39 0.70 7.26
CA VAL A 6 -32.67 1.56 8.38
C VAL A 6 -33.97 2.27 8.05
N GLU A 7 -35.05 1.87 8.71
CA GLU A 7 -36.31 2.60 8.66
C GLU A 7 -36.12 3.95 9.35
N VAL A 8 -36.08 5.02 8.55
CA VAL A 8 -36.13 6.40 9.03
C VAL A 8 -37.50 7.00 8.73
N PRO A 9 -38.00 7.92 9.57
CA PRO A 9 -39.22 8.66 9.27
C PRO A 9 -39.10 9.38 7.93
N GLY A 10 -40.14 9.35 7.11
CA GLY A 10 -40.19 10.10 5.83
C GLY A 10 -40.09 11.63 6.00
N SER A 11 -40.28 12.12 7.23
CA SER A 11 -40.10 13.51 7.60
C SER A 11 -39.74 13.62 9.09
N TRP A 12 -38.86 14.54 9.43
CA TRP A 12 -38.60 14.93 10.82
C TRP A 12 -39.65 15.96 11.25
N GLY A 13 -40.08 15.92 12.51
CA GLY A 13 -41.19 16.74 13.03
C GLY A 13 -40.93 18.25 13.11
N ASP A 14 -39.73 18.71 12.76
CA ASP A 14 -39.38 20.12 12.71
C ASP A 14 -39.16 20.54 11.25
N SER A 15 -40.01 21.44 10.76
CA SER A 15 -40.19 21.80 9.35
C SER A 15 -39.20 22.85 8.86
N ALA A 16 -37.99 22.90 9.41
CA ALA A 16 -36.94 23.65 8.76
C ALA A 16 -36.61 22.94 7.45
N GLU A 17 -36.70 23.64 6.32
CA GLU A 17 -36.23 23.17 5.02
C GLU A 17 -34.72 22.92 5.12
N GLY A 18 -34.37 21.73 5.60
CA GLY A 18 -33.01 21.24 5.65
C GLY A 18 -32.53 21.10 4.22
N ARG A 19 -31.64 21.99 3.79
CA ARG A 19 -30.92 21.77 2.53
C ARG A 19 -30.17 20.45 2.66
N ALA A 20 -30.43 19.52 1.75
CA ALA A 20 -29.67 18.28 1.70
C ALA A 20 -28.18 18.60 1.50
N GLY A 21 -27.33 18.00 2.33
CA GLY A 21 -25.89 18.18 2.30
C GLY A 21 -25.31 18.94 3.49
N VAL A 22 -23.99 19.04 3.51
CA VAL A 22 -23.23 19.72 4.56
C VAL A 22 -23.12 21.20 4.21
N ASP A 23 -23.59 22.09 5.10
CA ASP A 23 -23.42 23.53 4.90
C ASP A 23 -22.00 23.95 5.24
N LEU A 24 -21.20 24.22 4.22
CA LEU A 24 -19.82 24.70 4.36
C LEU A 24 -19.72 26.19 4.72
N GLU A 25 -20.82 26.95 4.64
CA GLU A 25 -20.87 28.37 4.97
C GLU A 25 -21.62 28.65 6.27
N TRP A 26 -21.83 27.63 7.11
CA TRP A 26 -22.58 27.75 8.37
C TRP A 26 -22.08 28.88 9.26
N ILE A 27 -20.77 29.16 9.22
CA ILE A 27 -20.12 30.19 10.02
C ILE A 27 -20.59 31.61 9.65
N ARG A 28 -20.95 31.85 8.39
CA ARG A 28 -21.45 33.17 7.93
C ARG A 28 -22.77 33.56 8.58
N ARG A 29 -23.51 32.60 9.14
CA ARG A 29 -24.78 32.85 9.85
C ARG A 29 -24.58 33.67 11.12
N PHE A 30 -23.38 33.63 11.71
CA PHE A 30 -23.02 34.41 12.88
C PHE A 30 -22.75 35.88 12.58
N LYS A 31 -22.58 36.25 11.28
CA LYS A 31 -22.35 37.63 10.82
C LYS A 31 -21.20 38.35 11.55
N SER A 32 -20.13 37.64 11.88
CA SER A 32 -18.91 38.19 12.50
C SER A 32 -17.72 37.97 11.57
N ALA A 33 -17.07 39.08 11.19
CA ALA A 33 -15.88 39.03 10.34
C ALA A 33 -14.67 38.44 11.07
N GLU A 34 -14.60 38.62 12.40
CA GLU A 34 -13.58 38.04 13.25
C GLU A 34 -13.69 36.51 13.27
N LEU A 35 -14.91 35.98 13.43
CA LEU A 35 -15.17 34.55 13.44
C LEU A 35 -14.89 33.90 12.08
N ASP A 36 -15.30 34.56 10.98
CA ASP A 36 -14.98 34.13 9.62
C ASP A 36 -13.45 34.05 9.40
N GLY A 37 -12.70 35.03 9.92
CA GLY A 37 -11.24 35.06 9.86
C GLY A 37 -10.59 33.89 10.61
N LEU A 38 -11.01 33.64 11.85
CA LEU A 38 -10.49 32.56 12.68
C LEU A 38 -10.77 31.18 12.07
N VAL A 39 -11.98 30.95 11.54
CA VAL A 39 -12.31 29.68 10.87
C VAL A 39 -11.48 29.50 9.61
N LYS A 40 -11.27 30.55 8.81
CA LYS A 40 -10.41 30.46 7.64
C LYS A 40 -8.97 30.09 8.01
N GLU A 41 -8.40 30.72 9.03
CA GLU A 41 -7.07 30.40 9.53
C GLU A 41 -7.01 28.94 10.03
N ALA A 42 -8.02 28.50 10.78
CA ALA A 42 -8.12 27.13 11.23
C ALA A 42 -8.19 26.15 10.04
N LEU A 43 -9.02 26.41 9.02
CA LEU A 43 -9.12 25.54 7.84
C LEU A 43 -7.80 25.42 7.06
N GLU A 44 -6.96 26.46 7.07
CA GLU A 44 -5.66 26.48 6.38
C GLU A 44 -4.54 25.84 7.21
N HIS A 45 -4.56 26.00 8.54
CA HIS A 45 -3.46 25.63 9.42
C HIS A 45 -3.72 24.44 10.35
N ASN A 46 -4.95 23.93 10.45
CA ASN A 46 -5.30 22.84 11.35
C ASN A 46 -4.58 21.53 10.94
N PRO A 47 -3.75 20.94 11.84
CA PRO A 47 -3.02 19.71 11.55
C PRO A 47 -3.93 18.49 11.37
N ASP A 48 -5.06 18.41 12.07
CA ASP A 48 -6.01 17.30 11.93
C ASP A 48 -6.66 17.29 10.55
N LEU A 49 -6.97 18.47 9.98
CA LEU A 49 -7.44 18.58 8.60
C LEU A 49 -6.37 18.16 7.58
N LYS A 50 -5.09 18.45 7.85
CA LYS A 50 -3.98 17.98 7.01
C LYS A 50 -3.84 16.47 7.08
N VAL A 51 -4.02 15.86 8.26
CA VAL A 51 -4.04 14.40 8.42
C VAL A 51 -5.22 13.78 7.66
N ALA A 52 -6.41 14.38 7.76
CA ALA A 52 -7.59 13.91 7.03
C ALA A 52 -7.39 14.01 5.50
N ALA A 53 -6.81 15.10 5.01
CA ALA A 53 -6.46 15.25 3.60
C ALA A 53 -5.44 14.20 3.14
N ALA A 54 -4.39 13.96 3.92
CA ALA A 54 -3.39 12.93 3.62
C ALA A 54 -4.00 11.51 3.58
N ARG A 55 -4.95 11.20 4.47
CA ARG A 55 -5.68 9.92 4.46
C ARG A 55 -6.53 9.75 3.21
N ARG A 56 -7.21 10.82 2.76
CA ARG A 56 -7.95 10.83 1.49
C ARG A 56 -7.03 10.55 0.30
N ASP A 57 -5.88 11.21 0.23
CA ASP A 57 -4.91 11.03 -0.86
C ASP A 57 -4.28 9.62 -0.84
N GLN A 58 -4.02 9.09 0.36
CA GLN A 58 -3.58 7.70 0.55
C GLN A 58 -4.64 6.73 0.02
N ALA A 59 -5.92 6.92 0.35
CA ALA A 59 -6.99 6.05 -0.11
C ALA A 59 -7.12 6.07 -1.64
N ALA A 60 -7.00 7.25 -2.28
CA ALA A 60 -6.97 7.36 -3.73
C ALA A 60 -5.77 6.61 -4.34
N SER A 61 -4.60 6.65 -3.70
CA SER A 61 -3.42 5.91 -4.15
C SER A 61 -3.60 4.40 -4.04
N LEU A 62 -4.33 3.92 -3.03
CA LEU A 62 -4.67 2.50 -2.88
C LEU A 62 -5.60 2.00 -3.98
N VAL A 63 -6.48 2.84 -4.53
CA VAL A 63 -7.28 2.50 -5.73
C VAL A 63 -6.35 2.19 -6.89
N ASN A 64 -5.35 3.03 -7.13
CA ASN A 64 -4.38 2.83 -8.20
C ASN A 64 -3.57 1.54 -7.99
N ALA A 65 -3.13 1.28 -6.75
CA ALA A 65 -2.42 0.05 -6.41
C ALA A 65 -3.29 -1.20 -6.62
N ALA A 66 -4.57 -1.15 -6.25
CA ALA A 66 -5.52 -2.25 -6.48
C ALA A 66 -5.77 -2.48 -7.97
N ALA A 67 -5.93 -1.41 -8.75
CA ALA A 67 -6.09 -1.49 -10.21
C ALA A 67 -4.84 -2.03 -10.92
N ALA A 68 -3.65 -1.66 -10.45
CA ALA A 68 -2.37 -2.08 -11.03
C ALA A 68 -2.16 -3.60 -10.97
N GLN A 69 -2.82 -4.32 -10.05
CA GLN A 69 -2.78 -5.79 -9.99
C GLN A 69 -3.32 -6.45 -11.28
N GLY A 70 -4.19 -5.77 -12.02
CA GLY A 70 -4.72 -6.27 -13.30
C GLY A 70 -3.81 -6.00 -14.50
N LEU A 71 -2.72 -5.27 -14.32
CA LEU A 71 -1.76 -4.95 -15.36
C LEU A 71 -0.62 -5.98 -15.39
N PRO A 72 0.02 -6.21 -16.56
CA PRO A 72 1.23 -7.01 -16.62
C PRO A 72 2.34 -6.40 -15.77
N GLN A 73 2.99 -7.24 -14.97
CA GLN A 73 4.11 -6.88 -14.11
C GLN A 73 5.42 -7.35 -14.76
N ILE A 74 6.38 -6.44 -14.88
CA ILE A 74 7.72 -6.75 -15.39
C ILE A 74 8.72 -6.53 -14.27
N GLU A 75 9.50 -7.55 -13.96
CA GLU A 75 10.54 -7.51 -12.94
C GLU A 75 11.90 -7.82 -13.56
N GLY A 76 12.88 -6.95 -13.29
CA GLY A 76 14.27 -7.17 -13.68
C GLY A 76 15.09 -7.58 -12.46
N THR A 77 15.87 -8.65 -12.62
CA THR A 77 16.77 -9.15 -11.58
C THR A 77 18.20 -9.14 -12.07
N ALA A 78 19.12 -8.75 -11.20
CA ALA A 78 20.56 -8.82 -11.41
C ALA A 78 21.23 -9.10 -10.06
N GLY A 79 22.11 -10.09 -10.01
CA GLY A 79 22.73 -10.52 -8.77
C GLY A 79 24.01 -11.31 -8.98
N GLY A 80 24.82 -11.39 -7.94
CA GLY A 80 26.02 -12.21 -7.89
C GLY A 80 26.04 -13.02 -6.60
N THR A 81 26.28 -14.32 -6.70
CA THR A 81 26.44 -15.20 -5.54
C THR A 81 27.83 -15.81 -5.57
N LYS A 82 28.57 -15.65 -4.48
CA LYS A 82 29.86 -16.30 -4.26
C LYS A 82 29.68 -17.36 -3.19
N THR A 83 30.04 -18.61 -3.49
CA THR A 83 29.96 -19.72 -2.55
C THR A 83 31.33 -20.37 -2.43
N SER A 84 31.89 -20.39 -1.22
CA SER A 84 33.07 -21.18 -0.91
C SER A 84 32.65 -22.59 -0.52
N ARG A 85 33.28 -23.60 -1.12
CA ARG A 85 33.03 -25.01 -0.84
C ARG A 85 34.35 -25.71 -0.56
N ASN A 86 34.33 -26.59 0.44
CA ASN A 86 35.47 -27.43 0.75
C ASN A 86 35.31 -28.75 0.00
N PHE A 87 36.24 -29.03 -0.90
CA PHE A 87 36.35 -30.34 -1.51
C PHE A 87 37.25 -31.22 -0.65
N ILE A 88 36.73 -32.36 -0.18
CA ILE A 88 37.57 -33.40 0.42
C ILE A 88 37.92 -34.35 -0.73
N GLY A 89 39.18 -34.30 -1.18
CA GLY A 89 39.62 -34.98 -2.39
C GLY A 89 39.69 -36.51 -2.30
N PHE A 90 39.76 -37.16 -3.47
CA PHE A 90 40.09 -38.59 -3.62
C PHE A 90 41.39 -38.94 -2.88
N PRO A 91 41.58 -40.19 -2.41
CA PRO A 91 42.61 -40.59 -1.43
C PRO A 91 44.08 -40.44 -1.86
N PHE A 92 44.36 -39.84 -3.02
CA PHE A 92 45.69 -39.66 -3.60
C PHE A 92 46.38 -38.36 -3.17
N GLY A 93 45.64 -37.38 -2.64
CA GLY A 93 46.19 -36.16 -2.07
C GLY A 93 46.29 -36.26 -0.56
N ARG A 94 47.20 -37.07 -0.02
CA ARG A 94 47.54 -37.06 1.42
C ARG A 94 48.79 -36.25 1.61
N THR A 95 48.69 -35.12 2.32
CA THR A 95 49.86 -34.29 2.62
C THR A 95 50.49 -34.81 3.91
N GLY A 96 51.70 -35.38 3.84
CA GLY A 96 52.52 -35.69 5.03
C GLY A 96 52.62 -37.16 5.48
N GLY A 97 52.50 -38.16 4.60
CA GLY A 97 52.66 -39.57 4.98
C GLY A 97 53.67 -40.31 4.12
N ASP A 98 54.86 -40.55 4.66
CA ASP A 98 55.85 -41.52 4.21
C ASP A 98 55.31 -42.96 4.31
N GLY A 99 54.61 -43.41 3.28
CA GLY A 99 54.45 -44.84 2.99
C GLY A 99 53.64 -45.69 3.97
N GLY A 100 52.87 -45.12 4.90
CA GLY A 100 52.06 -45.88 5.86
C GLY A 100 50.71 -45.25 6.16
N GLY A 101 49.66 -45.65 5.41
CA GLY A 101 48.23 -45.74 5.77
C GLY A 101 47.47 -44.67 6.61
N GLY A 102 48.08 -43.60 7.12
CA GLY A 102 47.55 -42.80 8.24
C GLY A 102 47.44 -41.29 8.03
N GLY A 103 47.62 -40.77 6.81
CA GLY A 103 47.57 -39.32 6.54
C GLY A 103 46.16 -38.71 6.59
N GLU A 104 46.05 -37.48 7.12
CA GLU A 104 44.80 -36.71 7.20
C GLU A 104 44.25 -36.39 5.78
N PRO A 105 42.91 -36.38 5.61
CA PRO A 105 42.31 -36.02 4.33
C PRO A 105 42.59 -34.56 3.98
N THR A 106 43.16 -34.32 2.79
CA THR A 106 43.41 -32.94 2.30
C THR A 106 42.09 -32.27 1.94
N VAL A 107 41.76 -31.22 2.68
CA VAL A 107 40.63 -30.33 2.38
C VAL A 107 41.10 -29.23 1.44
N THR A 108 40.59 -29.20 0.21
CA THR A 108 40.90 -28.18 -0.79
C THR A 108 39.72 -27.23 -0.93
N PRO A 109 39.82 -25.97 -0.45
CA PRO A 109 38.75 -24.99 -0.66
C PRO A 109 38.73 -24.54 -2.13
N PHE A 110 37.53 -24.36 -2.68
CA PHE A 110 37.32 -23.73 -3.97
C PHE A 110 36.13 -22.78 -3.92
N GLU A 111 36.19 -21.73 -4.74
CA GLU A 111 35.15 -20.70 -4.79
C GLU A 111 34.38 -20.81 -6.11
N VAL A 112 33.05 -20.75 -6.01
CA VAL A 112 32.15 -20.66 -7.15
C VAL A 112 31.48 -19.31 -7.11
N THR A 113 31.71 -18.50 -8.13
CA THR A 113 31.02 -17.21 -8.31
C THR A 113 30.05 -17.35 -9.48
N THR A 114 28.77 -17.04 -9.24
CA THR A 114 27.71 -17.05 -10.24
C THR A 114 27.12 -15.67 -10.35
N TYR A 115 27.00 -15.15 -11.57
CA TYR A 115 26.26 -13.92 -11.86
C TYR A 115 24.98 -14.26 -12.58
N THR A 116 23.86 -13.74 -12.11
CA THR A 116 22.53 -13.94 -12.70
C THR A 116 21.94 -12.61 -13.12
N THR A 117 21.34 -12.59 -14.31
CA THR A 117 20.51 -11.48 -14.77
C THR A 117 19.28 -12.06 -15.45
N GLY A 118 18.14 -11.40 -15.32
CA GLY A 118 16.89 -11.90 -15.87
C GLY A 118 15.81 -10.84 -15.93
N LEU A 119 14.87 -11.04 -16.84
CA LEU A 119 13.62 -10.29 -16.93
C LEU A 119 12.47 -11.29 -16.79
N ASN A 120 11.50 -10.99 -15.94
CA ASN A 120 10.31 -11.80 -15.72
C ASN A 120 9.05 -10.97 -16.05
N LEU A 121 8.11 -11.55 -16.80
CA LEU A 121 6.81 -10.95 -17.11
C LEU A 121 5.72 -11.84 -16.52
N GLN A 122 4.90 -11.28 -15.63
CA GLN A 122 3.78 -11.97 -15.00
C GLN A 122 2.49 -11.20 -15.27
N TRP A 123 1.42 -11.88 -15.68
CA TRP A 123 0.10 -11.28 -15.87
C TRP A 123 -1.01 -12.27 -15.49
N GLU A 124 -2.03 -11.77 -14.80
CA GLU A 124 -3.23 -12.54 -14.43
C GLU A 124 -4.43 -12.03 -15.22
N ILE A 125 -5.13 -12.93 -15.91
CA ILE A 125 -6.37 -12.61 -16.61
C ILE A 125 -7.54 -12.74 -15.63
N ASP A 126 -8.25 -11.63 -15.41
CA ASP A 126 -9.36 -11.56 -14.44
C ASP A 126 -10.68 -12.11 -15.00
N LEU A 127 -10.77 -13.45 -15.08
CA LEU A 127 -11.96 -14.18 -15.58
C LEU A 127 -13.16 -14.06 -14.62
N TRP A 128 -12.90 -14.13 -13.32
CA TRP A 128 -13.93 -14.18 -12.29
C TRP A 128 -14.25 -12.81 -11.67
N GLY A 129 -13.52 -11.76 -12.04
CA GLY A 129 -13.74 -10.41 -11.51
C GLY A 129 -13.12 -10.15 -10.14
N ARG A 130 -12.17 -10.99 -9.69
CA ARG A 130 -11.51 -10.83 -8.38
C ARG A 130 -10.78 -9.50 -8.30
N ILE A 131 -10.05 -9.13 -9.34
CA ILE A 131 -9.27 -7.88 -9.39
C ILE A 131 -10.25 -6.71 -9.50
N ARG A 132 -11.23 -6.78 -10.40
CA ARG A 132 -12.27 -5.75 -10.54
C ARG A 132 -13.03 -5.49 -9.23
N ALA A 133 -13.41 -6.56 -8.52
CA ALA A 133 -14.07 -6.44 -7.22
C ALA A 133 -13.17 -5.81 -6.16
N GLY A 134 -11.88 -6.17 -6.12
CA GLY A 134 -10.90 -5.54 -5.25
C GLY A 134 -10.71 -4.05 -5.54
N THR A 135 -10.63 -3.66 -6.82
CA THR A 135 -10.57 -2.24 -7.22
C THR A 135 -11.85 -1.50 -6.82
N ALA A 136 -13.03 -2.09 -7.04
CA ALA A 136 -14.30 -1.48 -6.64
C ALA A 136 -14.40 -1.27 -5.13
N ALA A 137 -13.90 -2.23 -4.33
CA ALA A 137 -13.82 -2.07 -2.88
C ALA A 137 -12.87 -0.94 -2.47
N ALA A 138 -11.71 -0.81 -3.14
CA ALA A 138 -10.79 0.30 -2.90
C ALA A 138 -11.41 1.66 -3.28
N VAL A 139 -12.17 1.73 -4.37
CA VAL A 139 -12.92 2.95 -4.78
C VAL A 139 -13.91 3.34 -3.70
N ALA A 140 -14.73 2.40 -3.21
CA ALA A 140 -15.68 2.67 -2.13
C ALA A 140 -14.97 3.16 -0.85
N GLY A 141 -13.78 2.62 -0.53
CA GLY A 141 -12.95 3.12 0.57
C GLY A 141 -12.43 4.54 0.36
N ALA A 142 -12.03 4.89 -0.86
CA ALA A 142 -11.61 6.25 -1.21
C ALA A 142 -12.76 7.26 -1.15
N GLU A 143 -13.95 6.86 -1.59
CA GLU A 143 -15.17 7.67 -1.46
C GLU A 143 -15.52 7.93 0.00
N ALA A 144 -15.42 6.91 0.87
CA ALA A 144 -15.62 7.06 2.30
C ALA A 144 -14.60 8.04 2.93
N ALA A 145 -13.32 7.93 2.57
CA ALA A 145 -12.28 8.84 3.05
C ALA A 145 -12.50 10.30 2.57
N ASP A 146 -13.01 10.50 1.36
CA ASP A 146 -13.40 11.83 0.85
C ASP A 146 -14.56 12.43 1.67
N MET A 147 -15.55 11.61 2.03
CA MET A 147 -16.68 12.03 2.88
C MET A 147 -16.23 12.37 4.31
N GLU A 148 -15.34 11.57 4.90
CA GLU A 148 -14.75 11.86 6.21
C GLU A 148 -13.97 13.18 6.22
N TYR A 149 -13.18 13.44 5.16
CA TYR A 149 -12.49 14.72 5.01
C TYR A 149 -13.46 15.91 4.91
N ARG A 150 -14.53 15.78 4.12
CA ARG A 150 -15.57 16.81 4.02
C ARG A 150 -16.29 17.05 5.35
N ALA A 151 -16.56 15.99 6.10
CA ALA A 151 -17.18 16.07 7.41
C ALA A 151 -16.27 16.78 8.43
N ALA A 152 -14.98 16.42 8.48
CA ALA A 152 -14.00 17.08 9.34
C ALA A 152 -13.83 18.57 9.04
N ARG A 153 -13.99 18.96 7.76
CA ARG A 153 -13.92 20.36 7.34
C ARG A 153 -15.16 21.19 7.73
N ALA A 154 -16.25 20.53 8.07
CA ALA A 154 -17.51 21.17 8.42
C ALA A 154 -17.83 21.14 9.92
N SER A 155 -17.10 20.34 10.72
CA SER A 155 -17.21 20.27 12.18
C SER A 155 -16.54 21.44 12.88
#